data_AF-A0A645H1X1-F1
#
_entry.id   AF-A0A645H1X1-F1
#
_cell.length_a   1.000
_cell.length_b   1.000
_cell.length_c   1.000
_cell.angle_alpha   90.00
_cell.angle_beta   90.00
_cell.angle_gamma   90.00
#
_symmetry.space_group_name_H-M   'P 1'
#
loop_
_entity.id
_entity.type
_entity.pdbx_description
1 polymer ?
#
loop_
_entity_poly.entity_id
_entity_poly.type
_entity_poly.pdbx_seq_one_letter_code
_entity_poly.pdbx_strand_id
1 'polypeptide(L)'
;MFLPGKLYGGDFDPEGLLGIIPAVSTALLGMATGEVLLNKKGYTGSRICGLLAIYGCLLLSLGMIWSLFEPINKSLWSGSFTLISGGIALVFLLLFYWLIDIRGYKKWAFFFRVIGVNSLIIYLGQCIIDFGGIAHYFIGGLASLFEKEVFALILSLGYVSVCWLFLYFLYKQKVFLKI
;
A
#
# COMPACT_ATOMS: atom_id res chain seq x y z
N MET A 1 -21.87 -18.05 -19.96
CA MET A 1 -20.67 -17.96 -19.08
C MET A 1 -19.56 -18.72 -19.78
N PHE A 2 -18.57 -18.02 -20.36
CA PHE A 2 -17.57 -18.60 -21.28
C PHE A 2 -16.45 -19.40 -20.59
N LEU A 3 -16.40 -19.40 -19.26
CA LEU A 3 -15.43 -20.15 -18.46
C LEU A 3 -16.14 -20.89 -17.32
N PRO A 4 -15.82 -22.17 -17.07
CA PRO A 4 -16.30 -22.86 -15.88
C PRO A 4 -15.64 -22.26 -14.62
N GLY A 5 -16.44 -21.90 -13.62
CA GLY A 5 -15.96 -21.27 -12.39
C GLY A 5 -17.03 -21.16 -11.31
N LYS A 6 -16.64 -20.89 -10.07
CA LYS A 6 -17.55 -20.72 -8.94
C LYS A 6 -17.80 -19.22 -8.75
N LEU A 7 -18.99 -18.76 -9.08
CA LEU A 7 -19.35 -17.35 -8.94
C LEU A 7 -19.39 -16.96 -7.46
N TYR A 8 -18.65 -15.89 -7.12
CA TYR A 8 -18.75 -15.21 -5.85
C TYR A 8 -20.02 -14.35 -5.82
N GLY A 9 -20.89 -14.58 -4.84
CA GLY A 9 -22.18 -13.88 -4.73
C GLY A 9 -23.20 -14.19 -5.84
N GLY A 10 -22.90 -15.11 -6.76
CA GLY A 10 -23.78 -15.48 -7.89
C GLY A 10 -23.61 -14.65 -9.16
N ASP A 11 -22.83 -13.57 -9.13
CA ASP A 11 -22.74 -12.60 -10.23
C ASP A 11 -21.37 -12.54 -10.93
N PHE A 12 -20.26 -12.79 -10.21
CA PHE A 12 -18.91 -12.69 -10.80
C PHE A 12 -17.90 -13.62 -10.13
N ASP A 13 -16.82 -13.99 -10.83
CA ASP A 13 -15.72 -14.79 -10.29
C ASP A 13 -14.43 -13.94 -10.24
N PRO A 14 -14.05 -13.40 -9.06
CA PRO A 14 -12.84 -12.58 -8.92
C PRO A 14 -11.54 -13.40 -9.05
N GLU A 15 -11.61 -14.72 -8.86
CA GLU A 15 -10.47 -15.64 -8.97
C GLU A 15 -10.46 -16.39 -10.31
N GLY A 16 -11.36 -16.02 -11.23
CA GLY A 16 -11.41 -16.57 -12.57
C GLY A 16 -10.10 -16.33 -13.34
N LEU A 17 -9.81 -17.19 -14.32
CA LEU A 17 -8.60 -17.11 -15.16
C LEU A 17 -8.33 -15.71 -15.75
N LEU A 18 -9.40 -14.99 -16.08
CA LEU A 18 -9.30 -13.64 -16.65
C LEU A 18 -8.88 -12.57 -15.62
N GLY A 19 -9.15 -12.75 -14.33
CA GLY A 19 -8.68 -11.87 -13.25
C GLY A 19 -7.25 -12.18 -12.79
N ILE A 20 -6.82 -13.44 -12.91
CA ILE A 20 -5.47 -13.88 -12.52
C ILE A 20 -4.40 -13.22 -13.41
N ILE A 21 -4.60 -13.18 -14.74
CA ILE A 21 -3.65 -12.57 -15.68
C ILE A 21 -3.32 -11.11 -15.33
N PRO A 22 -4.30 -10.20 -15.16
CA PRO A 22 -4.06 -8.83 -14.76
C PRO A 22 -3.48 -8.72 -13.32
N ALA A 23 -3.90 -9.59 -12.39
CA ALA A 23 -3.31 -9.63 -11.06
C ALA A 23 -1.81 -9.98 -11.07
N VAL A 24 -1.42 -11.02 -11.80
CA VAL A 24 -0.01 -11.42 -11.99
C VAL A 24 0.77 -10.32 -12.70
N SER A 25 0.17 -9.68 -13.71
CA SER A 25 0.79 -8.55 -14.42
C SER A 25 1.09 -7.38 -13.48
N THR A 26 0.18 -7.08 -12.54
CA THR A 26 0.40 -6.05 -11.52
C THR A 26 1.60 -6.38 -10.64
N ALA A 27 1.72 -7.64 -10.20
CA ALA A 27 2.84 -8.10 -9.38
C ALA A 27 4.17 -8.01 -10.14
N LEU A 28 4.20 -8.43 -11.40
CA LEU A 28 5.38 -8.35 -12.26
C LEU A 28 5.80 -6.90 -12.53
N LEU A 29 4.85 -5.99 -12.75
CA LEU A 29 5.13 -4.55 -12.88
C LEU A 29 5.81 -3.99 -11.61
N GLY A 30 5.33 -4.38 -10.43
CA GLY A 30 5.93 -4.01 -9.15
C GLY A 30 7.37 -4.55 -9.01
N MET A 31 7.58 -5.82 -9.34
CA MET A 31 8.89 -6.47 -9.30
C MET A 31 9.90 -5.78 -10.23
N ALA A 32 9.51 -5.57 -11.50
CA ALA A 32 10.35 -4.91 -12.50
C ALA A 32 10.72 -3.48 -12.07
N THR A 33 9.76 -2.73 -11.52
CA THR A 33 10.00 -1.39 -10.99
C THR A 33 10.97 -1.41 -9.82
N GLY A 34 10.82 -2.37 -8.91
CA GLY A 34 11.73 -2.58 -7.78
C GLY A 34 13.16 -2.87 -8.24
N GLU A 35 13.33 -3.71 -9.27
CA GLU A 35 14.64 -4.01 -9.85
C GLU A 35 15.32 -2.75 -10.42
N VAL A 36 14.58 -1.91 -11.15
CA VAL A 36 15.09 -0.63 -11.65
C VAL A 36 15.54 0.29 -10.52
N LEU A 37 14.79 0.35 -9.40
CA LEU A 37 15.17 1.16 -8.24
C LEU A 37 16.40 0.63 -7.48
N LEU A 38 16.57 -0.70 -7.42
CA LEU A 38 17.68 -1.35 -6.74
C LEU A 38 18.98 -1.31 -7.55
N ASN A 39 18.88 -1.26 -8.89
CA ASN A 39 20.03 -1.27 -9.79
C ASN A 39 20.72 0.12 -9.90
N LYS A 40 21.17 0.65 -8.76
CA LYS A 40 21.79 1.98 -8.62
C LYS A 40 23.15 2.13 -9.30
N LYS A 41 23.76 1.04 -9.77
CA LYS A 41 25.03 1.09 -10.52
C LYS A 41 24.84 1.48 -11.98
N GLY A 42 23.63 1.29 -12.55
CA GLY A 42 23.33 1.58 -13.96
C GLY A 42 22.63 2.92 -14.23
N TYR A 43 21.95 3.50 -13.24
CA TYR A 43 21.07 4.65 -13.44
C TYR A 43 21.31 5.78 -12.43
N THR A 44 21.36 7.02 -12.91
CA THR A 44 21.32 8.22 -12.06
C THR A 44 19.90 8.45 -11.53
N GLY A 45 19.77 9.14 -10.38
CA GLY A 45 18.46 9.43 -9.77
C GLY A 45 17.50 10.13 -10.73
N SER A 46 17.99 11.11 -11.51
CA SER A 46 17.19 11.81 -12.52
C SER A 46 16.70 10.89 -13.64
N ARG A 47 17.51 9.89 -14.05
CA ARG A 47 17.13 8.92 -15.08
C ARG A 47 16.03 7.98 -14.57
N ILE A 48 16.10 7.55 -13.31
CA ILE A 48 15.03 6.77 -12.66
C ILE A 48 13.72 7.59 -12.65
N CYS A 49 13.79 8.87 -12.27
CA CYS A 49 12.60 9.74 -12.32
C CYS A 49 12.01 9.85 -13.72
N GLY A 50 12.84 10.02 -14.75
CA GLY A 50 12.39 10.06 -16.14
C GLY A 50 11.69 8.77 -16.57
N LEU A 51 12.26 7.61 -16.23
CA LEU A 51 11.67 6.30 -16.52
C LEU A 51 10.31 6.13 -15.81
N LEU A 52 10.23 6.41 -14.51
CA LEU A 52 8.98 6.31 -13.76
C LEU A 52 7.90 7.25 -14.32
N ALA A 53 8.27 8.46 -14.75
CA ALA A 53 7.34 9.40 -15.37
C ALA A 53 6.83 8.87 -16.73
N ILE A 54 7.73 8.39 -17.58
CA ILE A 54 7.36 7.87 -18.91
C ILE A 54 6.47 6.64 -18.78
N TYR A 55 6.87 5.64 -17.98
CA TYR A 55 6.08 4.43 -17.80
C TYR A 55 4.77 4.69 -17.05
N GLY A 56 4.78 5.57 -16.06
CA GLY A 56 3.57 6.00 -15.36
C GLY A 56 2.54 6.63 -16.30
N CYS A 57 2.97 7.62 -17.11
CA CYS A 57 2.11 8.23 -18.12
C CYS A 57 1.65 7.22 -19.18
N LEU A 58 2.55 6.35 -19.66
CA LEU A 58 2.23 5.34 -20.66
C LEU A 58 1.15 4.37 -20.15
N LEU A 59 1.29 3.84 -18.93
CA LEU A 59 0.31 2.94 -18.33
C LEU A 59 -1.04 3.63 -18.11
N LEU A 60 -1.04 4.89 -17.67
CA LEU A 60 -2.28 5.67 -17.52
C LEU A 60 -2.98 5.90 -18.86
N SER A 61 -2.24 6.32 -19.89
CA SER A 61 -2.79 6.53 -21.22
C SER A 61 -3.33 5.23 -21.82
N LEU A 62 -2.57 4.13 -21.74
CA LEU A 62 -3.00 2.82 -22.23
C LEU A 62 -4.22 2.31 -21.46
N GLY A 63 -4.25 2.45 -20.13
CA GLY A 63 -5.38 2.05 -19.31
C GLY A 63 -6.66 2.85 -19.60
N MET A 64 -6.54 4.15 -19.85
CA MET A 64 -7.66 5.00 -20.26
C MET A 64 -8.17 4.64 -21.66
N ILE A 65 -7.29 4.33 -22.61
CA ILE A 65 -7.70 3.86 -23.95
C ILE A 65 -8.37 2.49 -23.85
N TRP A 66 -7.81 1.56 -23.06
CA TRP A 66 -8.39 0.25 -22.84
C TRP A 66 -9.76 0.31 -22.15
N SER A 67 -9.98 1.35 -21.34
CA SER A 67 -11.27 1.58 -20.67
C SER A 67 -12.45 1.76 -21.62
N LEU A 68 -12.19 2.08 -22.89
CA LEU A 68 -13.20 2.17 -23.94
C LEU A 68 -13.72 0.79 -24.37
N PHE A 69 -12.90 -0.26 -24.24
CA PHE A 69 -13.27 -1.64 -24.60
C PHE A 69 -13.74 -2.43 -23.38
N GLU A 70 -13.02 -2.30 -22.27
CA GLU A 70 -13.32 -2.97 -21.01
C GLU A 70 -13.40 -1.95 -19.88
N PRO A 71 -14.57 -1.75 -19.24
CA PRO A 71 -14.71 -0.74 -18.20
C PRO A 71 -13.78 -1.01 -17.02
N ILE A 72 -13.42 0.06 -16.32
CA ILE A 72 -12.57 0.00 -15.12
C ILE A 72 -13.37 -0.70 -14.03
N ASN A 73 -13.01 -1.95 -13.72
CA ASN A 73 -13.71 -2.77 -12.75
C ASN A 73 -12.71 -3.32 -11.72
N LYS A 74 -12.80 -2.78 -10.50
CA LYS A 74 -11.97 -3.20 -9.37
C LYS A 74 -12.33 -4.60 -8.87
N SER A 75 -13.61 -4.97 -8.91
CA SER A 75 -14.07 -6.27 -8.37
C SER A 75 -13.62 -7.45 -9.22
N LEU A 76 -13.48 -7.24 -10.54
CA LEU A 76 -12.95 -8.24 -11.48
C LEU A 76 -11.44 -8.15 -11.69
N TRP A 77 -10.78 -7.17 -11.07
CA TRP A 77 -9.38 -6.84 -11.35
C TRP A 77 -9.10 -6.65 -12.85
N SER A 78 -9.91 -5.82 -13.53
CA SER A 78 -9.88 -5.70 -14.99
C SER A 78 -8.53 -5.25 -15.56
N GLY A 79 -8.29 -5.49 -16.85
CA GLY A 79 -7.08 -5.07 -17.54
C GLY A 79 -6.89 -3.55 -17.51
N SER A 80 -7.96 -2.81 -17.81
CA SER A 80 -8.00 -1.34 -17.66
C SER A 80 -7.66 -0.89 -16.24
N PHE A 81 -8.22 -1.55 -15.23
CA PHE A 81 -7.96 -1.20 -13.83
C PHE A 81 -6.50 -1.46 -13.44
N THR A 82 -5.92 -2.57 -13.91
CA THR A 82 -4.51 -2.92 -13.67
C THR A 82 -3.55 -1.89 -14.26
N LEU A 83 -3.77 -1.47 -15.50
CA LEU A 83 -2.93 -0.45 -16.15
C LEU A 83 -3.03 0.90 -15.43
N ILE A 84 -4.25 1.35 -15.10
CA ILE A 84 -4.45 2.63 -14.41
C ILE A 84 -3.85 2.58 -13.00
N SER A 85 -4.14 1.55 -12.22
CA SER A 85 -3.62 1.42 -10.85
C SER A 85 -2.10 1.31 -10.82
N GLY A 86 -1.49 0.55 -11.75
CA GLY A 86 -0.05 0.49 -11.93
C GLY A 86 0.55 1.85 -12.30
N GLY A 87 -0.07 2.57 -13.23
CA GLY A 87 0.35 3.92 -13.62
C GLY A 87 0.28 4.92 -12.47
N ILE A 88 -0.81 4.92 -11.70
CA ILE A 88 -0.95 5.76 -10.49
C ILE A 88 0.16 5.40 -9.47
N ALA A 89 0.41 4.11 -9.24
CA ALA A 89 1.44 3.66 -8.33
C ALA A 89 2.84 4.15 -8.74
N LEU A 90 3.17 4.12 -10.05
CA LEU A 90 4.43 4.65 -10.57
C LEU A 90 4.56 6.16 -10.38
N VAL A 91 3.48 6.93 -10.57
CA VAL A 91 3.46 8.38 -10.35
C VAL A 91 3.67 8.72 -8.87
N PHE A 92 3.02 7.99 -7.95
CA PHE A 92 3.28 8.15 -6.52
C PHE A 92 4.70 7.75 -6.14
N LEU A 93 5.21 6.65 -6.70
CA LEU A 93 6.59 6.21 -6.47
C LEU A 93 7.58 7.27 -6.96
N LEU A 94 7.35 7.86 -8.14
CA LEU A 94 8.13 8.97 -8.67
C LEU A 94 8.14 10.15 -7.70
N LEU A 95 6.96 10.56 -7.22
CA LEU A 95 6.80 11.67 -6.29
C LEU A 95 7.62 11.42 -5.02
N PHE A 96 7.46 10.26 -4.38
CA PHE A 96 8.17 9.94 -3.14
C PHE A 96 9.67 9.75 -3.35
N TYR A 97 10.09 9.10 -4.43
CA TYR A 97 11.49 8.92 -4.78
C TYR A 97 12.18 10.28 -4.99
N TRP A 98 11.56 11.17 -5.77
CA TRP A 98 12.10 12.51 -5.98
C TRP A 98 12.17 13.33 -4.68
N LEU A 99 11.15 13.22 -3.84
CA LEU A 99 11.04 14.03 -2.63
C LEU A 99 11.98 13.54 -1.50
N ILE A 100 12.15 12.23 -1.36
CA ILE A 100 12.93 11.60 -0.28
C ILE A 100 14.38 11.34 -0.70
N ASP A 101 14.60 10.74 -1.87
CA ASP A 101 15.94 10.34 -2.32
C ASP A 101 16.70 11.48 -3.02
N ILE A 102 16.03 12.29 -3.84
CA ILE A 102 16.68 13.41 -4.56
C ILE A 102 16.70 14.69 -3.72
N ARG A 103 15.54 15.15 -3.22
CA ARG A 103 15.45 16.38 -2.41
C ARG A 103 15.84 16.19 -0.94
N GLY A 104 15.93 14.95 -0.46
CA GLY A 104 16.42 14.66 0.88
C GLY A 104 15.43 14.92 2.03
N TYR A 105 14.14 15.13 1.76
CA TYR A 105 13.11 15.34 2.81
C TYR A 105 12.76 14.04 3.52
N LYS A 106 13.63 13.60 4.43
CA LYS A 106 13.54 12.30 5.11
C LYS A 106 12.84 12.33 6.47
N LYS A 107 12.73 13.51 7.10
CA LYS A 107 12.24 13.64 8.50
C LYS A 107 10.80 13.17 8.68
N TRP A 108 9.86 13.60 7.83
CA TRP A 108 8.47 13.09 7.90
C TRP A 108 8.39 11.59 7.58
N ALA A 109 9.32 11.09 6.77
CA ALA A 109 9.21 9.75 6.19
C ALA A 109 9.57 8.70 7.24
N PHE A 110 10.26 9.12 8.30
CA PHE A 110 10.57 8.29 9.45
C PHE A 110 9.31 7.71 10.09
N PHE A 111 8.27 8.53 10.31
CA PHE A 111 7.02 8.08 10.93
C PHE A 111 6.39 6.92 10.15
N PHE A 112 6.27 7.07 8.83
CA PHE A 112 5.71 6.06 7.93
C PHE A 112 6.65 4.85 7.75
N ARG A 113 7.96 5.07 7.76
CA ARG A 113 8.96 4.00 7.63
C ARG A 113 8.87 2.99 8.79
N VAL A 114 8.68 3.46 10.02
CA VAL A 114 8.54 2.59 11.20
C VAL A 114 7.39 1.60 11.01
N ILE A 115 6.28 2.08 10.47
CA ILE A 115 5.10 1.25 10.17
C ILE A 115 5.38 0.33 8.99
N GLY A 116 5.90 0.87 7.89
CA GLY A 116 6.08 0.14 6.63
C GLY A 116 7.05 -1.04 6.71
N VAL A 117 8.14 -0.91 7.47
CA VAL A 117 9.15 -1.97 7.59
C VAL A 117 8.64 -3.14 8.46
N ASN A 118 7.66 -2.91 9.33
CA ASN A 118 7.05 -3.91 10.22
C ASN A 118 5.57 -4.17 9.89
N SER A 119 5.16 -3.93 8.64
CA SER A 119 3.76 -4.02 8.20
C SER A 119 3.17 -5.42 8.40
N LEU A 120 3.94 -6.47 8.13
CA LEU A 120 3.51 -7.85 8.34
C LEU A 120 3.32 -8.19 9.83
N ILE A 121 4.23 -7.69 10.69
CA ILE A 121 4.15 -7.93 12.14
C ILE A 121 2.93 -7.25 12.73
N ILE A 122 2.61 -6.01 12.35
CA ILE A 122 1.42 -5.35 12.88
C ILE A 122 0.13 -6.03 12.37
N TYR A 123 0.12 -6.48 11.12
CA TYR A 123 -1.02 -7.22 10.57
C TYR A 123 -1.31 -8.50 11.35
N LEU A 124 -0.30 -9.35 11.56
CA LEU A 124 -0.45 -10.59 12.35
C LEU A 124 -0.63 -10.30 13.84
N GLY A 125 0.06 -9.28 14.34
CA GLY A 125 0.04 -8.87 15.73
C GLY A 125 -1.35 -8.45 16.20
N GLN A 126 -2.16 -7.82 15.33
CA GLN A 126 -3.54 -7.48 15.65
C GLN A 126 -4.44 -8.71 15.89
N CYS A 127 -4.08 -9.88 15.37
CA CYS A 127 -4.81 -11.12 15.65
C CYS A 127 -4.43 -11.75 17.00
N ILE A 128 -3.29 -11.36 17.58
CA ILE A 128 -2.71 -11.98 18.79
C ILE A 128 -2.79 -11.04 19.99
N ILE A 129 -2.59 -9.74 19.76
CA ILE A 129 -2.48 -8.69 20.77
C ILE A 129 -3.70 -7.79 20.69
N ASP A 130 -4.42 -7.63 21.79
CA ASP A 130 -5.51 -6.67 21.91
C ASP A 130 -4.98 -5.24 22.12
N PHE A 131 -4.52 -4.61 21.03
CA PHE A 131 -4.09 -3.21 21.06
C PHE A 131 -5.22 -2.24 21.45
N GLY A 132 -6.49 -2.62 21.22
CA GLY A 132 -7.66 -1.83 21.63
C GLY A 132 -7.82 -1.79 23.14
N GLY A 133 -7.75 -2.95 23.80
CA GLY A 133 -7.77 -3.07 25.25
C GLY A 133 -6.60 -2.32 25.91
N ILE A 134 -5.39 -2.41 25.34
CA ILE A 134 -4.23 -1.65 25.83
C ILE A 134 -4.47 -0.14 25.72
N ALA A 135 -4.96 0.34 24.57
CA ALA A 135 -5.27 1.75 24.39
C ALA A 135 -6.35 2.24 25.38
N HIS A 136 -7.41 1.44 25.59
CA HIS A 136 -8.46 1.77 26.55
C HIS A 136 -7.94 1.79 28.00
N TYR A 137 -7.06 0.87 28.38
CA TYR A 137 -6.48 0.83 29.71
C TYR A 137 -5.64 2.09 30.02
N PHE A 138 -4.78 2.51 29.09
CA PHE A 138 -3.89 3.67 29.30
C PHE A 138 -4.58 5.02 29.07
N ILE A 139 -5.49 5.10 28.09
CA ILE A 139 -6.01 6.38 27.58
C ILE A 139 -7.51 6.54 27.90
N GLY A 140 -8.22 5.47 28.21
CA GLY A 140 -9.67 5.48 28.47
C GLY A 140 -10.06 6.38 29.64
N GLY A 141 -9.26 6.46 30.71
CA GLY A 141 -9.52 7.37 31.83
C GLY A 141 -9.39 8.85 31.46
N LEU A 142 -8.46 9.19 30.56
CA LEU A 142 -8.32 10.55 30.04
C LEU A 142 -9.43 10.87 29.03
N ALA A 143 -9.80 9.89 28.20
CA ALA A 143 -10.88 10.01 27.22
C ALA A 143 -12.23 10.23 27.91
N SER A 144 -12.49 9.60 29.06
CA SER A 144 -13.76 9.71 29.79
C SER A 144 -14.07 11.10 30.35
N LEU A 145 -13.11 12.04 30.30
CA LEU A 145 -13.30 13.43 30.70
C LEU A 145 -13.98 14.27 29.61
N PHE A 146 -14.12 13.73 28.39
CA PHE A 146 -14.65 14.44 27.23
C PHE A 146 -15.97 13.83 26.74
N GLU A 147 -16.69 14.59 25.92
CA GLU A 147 -17.93 14.14 25.27
C GLU A 147 -17.71 12.91 24.37
N LYS A 148 -18.79 12.19 24.08
CA LYS A 148 -18.78 10.88 23.41
C LYS A 148 -18.07 10.88 22.04
N GLU A 149 -18.16 11.99 21.29
CA GLU A 149 -17.49 12.13 20.00
C GLU A 149 -15.97 12.27 20.16
N VAL A 150 -15.55 13.14 21.09
CA VAL A 150 -14.15 13.39 21.41
C VAL A 150 -13.52 12.15 22.07
N PHE A 151 -14.29 11.41 22.87
CA PHE A 151 -13.88 10.13 23.45
C PHE A 151 -13.42 9.14 22.38
N ALA A 152 -14.21 8.94 21.32
CA ALA A 152 -13.87 8.00 20.25
C ALA A 152 -12.62 8.45 19.47
N LEU A 153 -12.46 9.75 19.26
CA LEU A 153 -11.26 10.32 18.62
C LEU A 153 -10.01 10.11 19.48
N ILE A 154 -10.08 10.38 20.78
CA ILE A 154 -8.96 10.17 21.70
C ILE A 154 -8.59 8.70 21.76
N LEU A 155 -9.57 7.79 21.83
CA LEU A 155 -9.32 6.36 21.88
C LEU A 155 -8.68 5.83 20.58
N SER A 156 -9.13 6.31 19.41
CA SER A 156 -8.56 5.91 18.11
C SER A 156 -7.14 6.44 17.91
N LEU A 157 -6.86 7.69 18.32
CA LEU A 157 -5.49 8.21 18.37
C LEU A 157 -4.62 7.41 19.34
N GLY A 158 -5.20 7.00 20.47
CA GLY A 158 -4.54 6.14 21.44
C GLY A 158 -4.17 4.77 20.85
N TYR A 159 -5.11 4.13 20.16
CA TYR A 159 -4.88 2.88 19.44
C TYR A 159 -3.73 3.00 18.43
N VAL A 160 -3.76 4.02 17.58
CA VAL A 160 -2.69 4.28 16.60
C VAL A 160 -1.35 4.53 17.31
N SER A 161 -1.35 5.26 18.41
CA SER A 161 -0.14 5.55 19.20
C SER A 161 0.45 4.28 19.83
N VAL A 162 -0.38 3.41 20.40
CA VAL A 162 0.06 2.12 20.97
C VAL A 162 0.66 1.24 19.88
N CYS A 163 -0.02 1.12 18.73
CA CYS A 163 0.48 0.37 17.58
C CYS A 163 1.82 0.93 17.09
N TRP A 164 1.92 2.26 16.97
CA TRP A 164 3.15 2.91 16.51
C TRP A 164 4.29 2.72 17.50
N LEU A 165 4.06 2.84 18.81
CA LEU A 165 5.07 2.61 19.84
C LEU A 165 5.57 1.16 19.84
N PHE A 166 4.67 0.20 19.67
CA PHE A 166 5.02 -1.20 19.51
C PHE A 166 5.93 -1.42 18.28
N LEU A 167 5.57 -0.85 17.13
CA LEU A 167 6.40 -0.95 15.92
C LEU A 167 7.71 -0.19 16.04
N TYR A 168 7.73 0.93 16.76
CA TYR A 168 8.94 1.69 17.04
C TYR A 168 9.90 0.92 17.95
N PHE A 169 9.37 0.21 18.95
CA PHE A 169 10.15 -0.69 19.79
C PHE A 169 10.81 -1.79 18.94
N LEU A 170 10.05 -2.47 18.08
CA LEU A 170 10.60 -3.48 17.17
C LEU A 170 11.63 -2.90 16.20
N TYR A 171 11.37 -1.70 15.66
CA TYR A 171 12.29 -0.98 14.80
C TYR A 171 13.63 -0.68 15.49
N LYS A 172 13.61 -0.26 16.76
CA LYS A 172 14.83 -0.05 17.56
C LYS A 172 15.59 -1.34 17.81
N GLN A 173 14.88 -2.45 18.06
CA GLN A 173 15.48 -3.77 18.27
C GLN A 173 15.95 -4.44 16.97
N LYS A 174 15.72 -3.81 15.81
CA LYS A 174 16.03 -4.35 14.47
C LYS A 174 15.40 -5.72 14.21
N VAL A 175 14.27 -6.01 14.85
CA VAL A 175 13.50 -7.24 14.61
C VAL A 175 12.62 -6.99 13.41
N PHE A 176 12.95 -7.60 12.27
CA PHE A 176 12.21 -7.48 11.03
C PHE A 176 11.82 -8.88 10.55
N LEU A 177 10.52 -9.14 10.46
CA LEU A 177 10.02 -10.40 9.92
C LEU A 177 10.09 -10.30 8.39
N LYS A 178 10.98 -11.09 7.79
CA LYS A 178 11.14 -11.22 6.35
C LYS A 178 10.61 -12.59 5.93
N ILE A 179 9.87 -12.61 4.82
CA ILE A 179 9.45 -13.84 4.12
C ILE A 179 10.47 -14.10 3.01
#